data_AF-Q25640-F1
#
_entry.id   AF-Q25640-F1
#
_cell.length_a   1.000
_cell.length_b   1.000
_cell.length_c   1.000
_cell.angle_alpha   90.00
_cell.angle_beta   90.00
_cell.angle_gamma   90.00
#
_symmetry.space_group_name_H-M   'P 1'
#
loop_
_entity.id
_entity.type
_entity.pdbx_description
1 polymer ?
#
loop_
_entity_poly.entity_id
_entity_poly.type
_entity_poly.pdbx_seq_one_letter_code
_entity_poly.pdbx_strand_id
1 'polypeptide(L)'
;LNAFNMYFRYIYPTWFNTTLYGKTFDRRGEQFYYTYHQIYARYFLERLSNSLPDVKPFQYSKPLKTGYNPHLRYQNGEEMPARPSNMYPTNIDLFYVSDIKNYESRVEKAIDFDAFDEHRTPYSLYHDQHGMDYLGQMIEGTSNSPYQYFYGSIFHFYRLLVGHVVDPYHKNGLAPSALEHHQTALRDPAFYQLWKRIDHIVQKYKNRLPRYTYDELSFPGVKIENVDVGKLYTYFEHFEHSLGNAMYLGKLEDVLKANIRARHYRLNHKPFTYNIEVSSDKAQDVYVRIFLGPKYDSLGHECELDERRHYFVEMDRFVHKVEAGKTVIERKSHDSSIISDSHDSYRNLFKKVSDALEGKDQYYIDNSHKYCGYPENLLLPKGKKGGQTFTFYVIVTPYVKQDEHDLESYHYKAFTYCGVGHGRKYPDDKPLGFPFDRKIHDYDFYTPNMYFKDVVIFHKKYDEVHNETN
;
A
#
# COMPACT_ATOMS: atom_id res chain seq x y z
N LEU A 1 0.00 -6.30 8.07
CA LEU A 1 -0.76 -5.23 7.38
C LEU A 1 -1.02 -4.02 8.29
N ASN A 2 -1.69 -4.17 9.43
CA ASN A 2 -1.91 -3.04 10.35
C ASN A 2 -0.61 -2.37 10.84
N ALA A 3 0.42 -3.16 11.18
CA ALA A 3 1.74 -2.64 11.54
C ALA A 3 2.36 -1.80 10.40
N PHE A 4 2.32 -2.32 9.16
CA PHE A 4 2.75 -1.58 7.97
C PHE A 4 2.04 -0.22 7.84
N ASN A 5 0.71 -0.19 7.95
CA ASN A 5 -0.05 1.06 7.91
C ASN A 5 0.40 2.02 9.02
N MET A 6 0.56 1.55 10.25
CA MET A 6 1.06 2.39 11.34
C MET A 6 2.44 2.98 11.04
N TYR A 7 3.41 2.15 10.63
CA TYR A 7 4.77 2.61 10.37
C TYR A 7 4.86 3.56 9.18
N PHE A 8 4.11 3.30 8.10
CA PHE A 8 3.99 4.23 6.98
C PHE A 8 3.55 5.62 7.45
N ARG A 9 2.56 5.68 8.35
CA ARG A 9 2.04 6.93 8.92
C ARG A 9 2.98 7.62 9.89
N TYR A 10 3.86 6.86 10.55
CA TYR A 10 4.91 7.43 11.38
C TYR A 10 6.07 8.00 10.56
N ILE A 11 6.37 7.42 9.39
CA ILE A 11 7.37 7.94 8.46
C ILE A 11 6.88 9.22 7.78
N TYR A 12 5.59 9.30 7.47
CA TYR A 12 4.95 10.48 6.87
C TYR A 12 3.85 11.06 7.77
N PRO A 13 4.20 11.71 8.90
CA PRO A 13 3.21 12.33 9.76
C PRO A 13 2.51 13.48 9.04
N THR A 14 1.19 13.61 9.21
CA THR A 14 0.42 14.69 8.56
C THR A 14 0.72 16.07 9.11
N TRP A 15 1.04 16.14 10.39
CA TRP A 15 1.40 17.36 11.13
C TRP A 15 2.82 17.86 10.84
N PHE A 16 3.65 17.09 10.12
CA PHE A 16 5.03 17.48 9.86
C PHE A 16 5.08 18.64 8.87
N ASN A 17 5.63 19.77 9.29
CA ASN A 17 5.83 20.95 8.45
C ASN A 17 7.29 21.00 7.96
N THR A 18 7.48 20.89 6.65
CA THR A 18 8.82 20.77 6.03
C THR A 18 9.65 22.04 6.21
N THR A 19 9.02 23.22 6.20
CA THR A 19 9.66 24.51 6.45
C THR A 19 10.14 24.64 7.89
N LEU A 20 9.29 24.28 8.87
CA LEU A 20 9.60 24.39 10.29
C LEU A 20 10.75 23.46 10.70
N TYR A 21 10.75 22.22 10.19
CA TYR A 21 11.72 21.20 10.58
C TYR A 21 12.92 21.08 9.62
N GLY A 22 12.95 21.83 8.52
CA GLY A 22 14.06 21.84 7.57
C GLY A 22 14.32 20.50 6.87
N LYS A 23 13.26 19.69 6.68
CA LYS A 23 13.34 18.37 6.04
C LYS A 23 12.21 18.23 5.04
N THR A 24 12.53 17.80 3.82
CA THR A 24 11.56 17.57 2.74
C THR A 24 11.32 16.08 2.55
N PHE A 25 10.12 15.74 2.08
CA PHE A 25 9.73 14.39 1.70
C PHE A 25 9.40 14.41 0.22
N ASP A 26 10.18 13.70 -0.59
CA ASP A 26 9.92 13.64 -2.02
C ASP A 26 8.62 12.86 -2.31
N ARG A 27 7.80 13.39 -3.23
CA ARG A 27 6.55 12.77 -3.71
C ARG A 27 5.60 12.26 -2.61
N ARG A 28 5.55 12.93 -1.46
CA ARG A 28 4.78 12.50 -0.27
C ARG A 28 3.29 12.25 -0.53
N GLY A 29 2.61 13.21 -1.16
CA GLY A 29 1.19 13.11 -1.49
C GLY A 29 0.91 12.04 -2.55
N GLU A 30 1.81 11.90 -3.53
CA GLU A 30 1.71 10.82 -4.51
C GLU A 30 1.91 9.45 -3.84
N GLN A 31 2.89 9.32 -2.94
CA GLN A 31 3.15 8.12 -2.15
C GLN A 31 1.97 7.80 -1.22
N PHE A 32 1.36 8.80 -0.58
CA PHE A 32 0.13 8.63 0.21
C PHE A 32 -0.96 7.96 -0.61
N TYR A 33 -1.26 8.51 -1.79
CA TYR A 33 -2.27 7.92 -2.66
C TYR A 33 -1.89 6.51 -3.10
N TYR A 34 -0.67 6.34 -3.60
CA TYR A 34 -0.23 5.07 -4.18
C TYR A 34 -0.26 3.94 -3.15
N THR A 35 0.27 4.15 -1.95
CA THR A 35 0.30 3.14 -0.90
C THR A 35 -1.10 2.67 -0.51
N TYR A 36 -2.05 3.60 -0.33
CA TYR A 36 -3.42 3.24 0.03
C TYR A 36 -4.22 2.67 -1.15
N HIS A 37 -3.96 3.13 -2.37
CA HIS A 37 -4.51 2.52 -3.59
C HIS A 37 -4.06 1.06 -3.72
N GLN A 38 -2.78 0.76 -3.47
CA GLN A 38 -2.25 -0.59 -3.45
C GLN A 38 -2.86 -1.45 -2.33
N ILE A 39 -3.07 -0.92 -1.12
CA ILE A 39 -3.81 -1.62 -0.05
C ILE A 39 -5.23 -1.97 -0.50
N TYR A 40 -5.91 -1.03 -1.17
CA TYR A 40 -7.27 -1.23 -1.68
C TYR A 40 -7.33 -2.26 -2.82
N ALA A 41 -6.44 -2.15 -3.80
CA ALA A 41 -6.32 -3.11 -4.90
C ALA A 41 -6.07 -4.54 -4.38
N ARG A 42 -5.17 -4.70 -3.40
CA ARG A 42 -4.93 -5.99 -2.72
C ARG A 42 -6.18 -6.49 -2.00
N TYR A 43 -6.93 -5.61 -1.31
CA TYR A 43 -8.20 -5.98 -0.70
C TYR A 43 -9.23 -6.43 -1.75
N PHE A 44 -9.28 -5.79 -2.92
CA PHE A 44 -10.12 -6.23 -4.03
C PHE A 44 -9.75 -7.62 -4.54
N LEU A 45 -8.47 -7.93 -4.72
CA LEU A 45 -8.02 -9.27 -5.11
C LEU A 45 -8.40 -10.34 -4.07
N GLU A 46 -8.37 -10.00 -2.78
CA GLU A 46 -8.87 -10.86 -1.71
C GLU A 46 -10.39 -11.07 -1.78
N ARG A 47 -11.16 -10.03 -2.11
CA ARG A 47 -12.60 -10.15 -2.32
C ARG A 47 -12.90 -11.10 -3.48
N LEU A 48 -12.21 -10.97 -4.62
CA LEU A 48 -12.34 -11.90 -5.75
C LEU A 48 -11.96 -13.33 -5.37
N SER A 49 -10.90 -13.50 -4.56
CA SER A 49 -10.49 -14.81 -4.03
C SER A 49 -11.58 -15.47 -3.17
N ASN A 50 -12.47 -14.67 -2.58
CA ASN A 50 -13.62 -15.12 -1.80
C ASN A 50 -14.96 -14.94 -2.57
N SER A 51 -14.90 -14.76 -3.90
CA SER A 51 -16.08 -14.60 -4.78
C SER A 51 -17.01 -13.45 -4.39
N LEU A 52 -16.43 -12.36 -3.89
CA LEU A 52 -17.12 -11.12 -3.55
C LEU A 52 -16.83 -10.05 -4.61
N PRO A 53 -17.84 -9.26 -5.01
CA PRO A 53 -17.63 -8.13 -5.92
C PRO A 53 -16.87 -7.01 -5.22
N ASP A 54 -16.47 -5.98 -5.96
CA ASP A 54 -15.87 -4.79 -5.37
C ASP A 54 -16.79 -4.10 -4.34
N VAL A 55 -16.21 -3.33 -3.43
CA VAL A 55 -16.98 -2.55 -2.45
C VAL A 55 -17.74 -1.42 -3.14
N LYS A 56 -18.84 -0.99 -2.52
CA LYS A 56 -19.54 0.23 -2.95
C LYS A 56 -18.89 1.44 -2.29
N PRO A 57 -18.74 2.57 -2.99
CA PRO A 57 -18.16 3.77 -2.38
C PRO A 57 -19.08 4.30 -1.29
N PHE A 58 -18.49 4.91 -0.27
CA PHE A 58 -19.22 5.62 0.77
C PHE A 58 -20.14 6.71 0.17
N GLN A 59 -21.34 6.84 0.75
CA GLN A 59 -22.33 7.86 0.36
C GLN A 59 -22.99 8.42 1.61
N TYR A 60 -22.97 9.75 1.77
CA TYR A 60 -23.58 10.43 2.92
C TYR A 60 -25.07 10.14 3.11
N SER A 61 -25.81 9.98 2.01
CA SER A 61 -27.26 9.77 2.02
C SER A 61 -27.67 8.31 2.19
N LYS A 62 -26.71 7.38 2.31
CA LYS A 62 -26.98 5.95 2.46
C LYS A 62 -26.41 5.42 3.77
N PRO A 63 -27.06 4.41 4.36
CA PRO A 63 -26.55 3.81 5.57
C PRO A 63 -25.34 2.91 5.28
N LEU A 64 -24.42 2.84 6.24
CA LEU A 64 -23.33 1.87 6.29
C LEU A 64 -23.92 0.49 6.61
N LYS A 65 -24.23 -0.28 5.56
CA LYS A 65 -24.91 -1.58 5.69
C LYS A 65 -24.13 -2.59 6.52
N THR A 66 -22.82 -2.67 6.31
CA THR A 66 -21.95 -3.64 7.00
C THR A 66 -21.62 -3.14 8.40
N GLY A 67 -22.14 -3.78 9.44
CA GLY A 67 -21.68 -3.56 10.82
C GLY A 67 -20.27 -4.12 11.05
N TYR A 68 -19.61 -3.68 12.12
CA TYR A 68 -18.28 -4.15 12.49
C TYR A 68 -18.09 -4.08 14.01
N ASN A 69 -17.77 -5.23 14.63
CA ASN A 69 -17.34 -5.29 16.02
C ASN A 69 -15.84 -5.61 16.04
N PRO A 70 -14.98 -4.69 16.52
CA PRO A 70 -13.54 -4.92 16.52
C PRO A 70 -13.10 -6.02 17.48
N HIS A 71 -13.85 -6.28 18.55
CA HIS A 71 -13.42 -7.12 19.68
C HIS A 71 -12.02 -6.73 20.20
N LEU A 72 -11.77 -5.42 20.29
CA LEU A 72 -10.53 -4.83 20.78
C LEU A 72 -10.81 -3.97 22.01
N ARG A 73 -9.81 -3.91 22.88
CA ARG A 73 -9.84 -3.11 24.11
C ARG A 73 -8.60 -2.24 24.18
N TYR A 74 -8.77 -1.01 24.63
CA TYR A 74 -7.69 -0.09 24.96
C TYR A 74 -6.95 -0.53 26.23
N GLN A 75 -5.76 0.03 26.43
CA GLN A 75 -4.95 -0.26 27.61
C GLN A 75 -5.64 0.20 28.91
N ASN A 76 -6.47 1.24 28.85
CA ASN A 76 -7.25 1.74 29.99
C ASN A 76 -8.47 0.85 30.33
N GLY A 77 -8.72 -0.22 29.58
CA GLY A 77 -9.83 -1.13 29.80
C GLY A 77 -11.09 -0.83 28.99
N GLU A 78 -11.17 0.32 28.31
CA GLU A 78 -12.33 0.68 27.48
C GLU A 78 -12.35 -0.13 26.18
N GLU A 79 -13.54 -0.52 25.75
CA GLU A 79 -13.71 -1.27 24.51
C GLU A 79 -13.75 -0.32 23.31
N MET A 80 -13.10 -0.71 22.21
CA MET A 80 -13.34 -0.02 20.93
C MET A 80 -14.80 -0.25 20.53
N PRO A 81 -15.57 0.81 20.26
CA PRO A 81 -17.00 0.68 20.01
C PRO A 81 -17.28 -0.17 18.77
N ALA A 82 -18.26 -1.06 18.90
CA ALA A 82 -18.82 -1.76 17.76
C ALA A 82 -19.75 -0.82 16.99
N ARG A 83 -19.67 -0.85 15.66
CA ARG A 83 -20.56 -0.10 14.77
C ARG A 83 -21.68 -1.02 14.28
N PRO A 84 -22.95 -0.80 14.69
CA PRO A 84 -24.06 -1.59 14.19
C PRO A 84 -24.23 -1.46 12.67
N SER A 85 -24.93 -2.43 12.08
CA SER A 85 -25.34 -2.35 10.68
C SER A 85 -26.37 -1.24 10.47
N ASN A 86 -26.40 -0.68 9.26
CA ASN A 86 -27.38 0.29 8.79
C ASN A 86 -27.36 1.67 9.49
N MET A 87 -26.21 2.08 10.02
CA MET A 87 -26.01 3.41 10.61
C MET A 87 -25.84 4.49 9.53
N TYR A 88 -26.40 5.68 9.74
CA TYR A 88 -26.21 6.83 8.86
C TYR A 88 -25.11 7.75 9.40
N PRO A 89 -24.20 8.25 8.56
CA PRO A 89 -23.29 9.31 8.96
C PRO A 89 -24.08 10.60 9.19
N THR A 90 -23.91 11.22 10.36
CA THR A 90 -24.52 12.50 10.74
C THR A 90 -23.45 13.54 11.04
N ASN A 91 -23.87 14.78 11.30
CA ASN A 91 -22.95 15.77 11.88
C ASN A 91 -22.36 15.25 13.20
N ILE A 92 -21.15 15.70 13.51
CA ILE A 92 -20.47 15.41 14.76
C ILE A 92 -20.12 16.73 15.47
N ASP A 93 -19.66 16.67 16.71
CA ASP A 93 -19.24 17.83 17.50
C ASP A 93 -18.11 18.65 16.87
N LEU A 94 -17.23 18.00 16.08
CA LEU A 94 -16.08 18.65 15.43
C LEU A 94 -16.43 19.40 14.14
N PHE A 95 -17.39 18.92 13.35
CA PHE A 95 -17.73 19.47 12.03
C PHE A 95 -19.07 18.94 11.49
N TYR A 96 -19.59 19.63 10.48
CA TYR A 96 -20.80 19.24 9.77
C TYR A 96 -20.47 18.42 8.52
N VAL A 97 -21.40 17.54 8.11
CA VAL A 97 -21.31 16.79 6.85
C VAL A 97 -21.17 17.74 5.65
N SER A 98 -21.76 18.94 5.72
CA SER A 98 -21.61 19.98 4.71
C SER A 98 -20.17 20.46 4.54
N ASP A 99 -19.37 20.48 5.59
CA ASP A 99 -17.98 20.95 5.53
C ASP A 99 -17.14 20.01 4.67
N ILE A 100 -17.30 18.70 4.86
CA ILE A 100 -16.61 17.69 4.06
C ILE A 100 -17.03 17.77 2.59
N LYS A 101 -18.34 17.93 2.32
CA LYS A 101 -18.84 18.14 0.95
C LYS A 101 -18.26 19.38 0.30
N ASN A 102 -18.05 20.46 1.06
CA ASN A 102 -17.41 21.67 0.56
C ASN A 102 -15.93 21.44 0.24
N TYR A 103 -15.19 20.70 1.08
CA TYR A 103 -13.80 20.32 0.81
C TYR A 103 -13.68 19.43 -0.43
N GLU A 104 -14.52 18.39 -0.54
CA GLU A 104 -14.60 17.57 -1.76
C GLU A 104 -14.85 18.45 -3.00
N SER A 105 -15.83 19.36 -2.94
CA SER A 105 -16.16 20.24 -4.06
C SER A 105 -14.99 21.15 -4.45
N ARG A 106 -14.21 21.66 -3.48
CA ARG A 106 -13.03 22.50 -3.76
C ARG A 106 -11.92 21.72 -4.43
N VAL A 107 -11.63 20.50 -3.94
CA VAL A 107 -10.63 19.62 -4.57
C VAL A 107 -11.07 19.20 -5.97
N GLU A 108 -12.34 18.82 -6.16
CA GLU A 108 -12.88 18.49 -7.48
C GLU A 108 -12.85 19.67 -8.43
N LYS A 109 -13.15 20.89 -7.97
CA LYS A 109 -12.99 22.11 -8.77
C LYS A 109 -11.56 22.36 -9.17
N ALA A 110 -10.58 22.10 -8.30
CA ALA A 110 -9.18 22.26 -8.65
C ALA A 110 -8.78 21.31 -9.79
N ILE A 111 -9.22 20.05 -9.72
CA ILE A 111 -9.08 19.05 -10.79
C ILE A 111 -9.78 19.51 -12.07
N ASP A 112 -10.99 20.05 -11.93
CA ASP A 112 -11.86 20.36 -13.06
C ASP A 112 -11.40 21.60 -13.83
N PHE A 113 -10.89 22.62 -13.13
CA PHE A 113 -10.39 23.88 -13.69
C PHE A 113 -8.92 23.86 -14.08
N ASP A 114 -8.18 22.79 -13.76
CA ASP A 114 -6.71 22.77 -13.84
C ASP A 114 -6.06 23.94 -13.08
N ALA A 115 -6.57 24.22 -11.87
CA ALA A 115 -6.06 25.31 -11.07
C ALA A 115 -6.26 25.03 -9.58
N PHE A 116 -5.19 25.10 -8.81
CA PHE A 116 -5.25 25.10 -7.37
C PHE A 116 -4.61 26.37 -6.79
N ASP A 117 -5.20 26.84 -5.69
CA ASP A 117 -4.67 27.94 -4.91
C ASP A 117 -3.59 27.44 -3.92
N GLU A 118 -2.38 27.98 -4.01
CA GLU A 118 -1.35 27.92 -2.98
C GLU A 118 -1.18 29.33 -2.40
N HIS A 119 -1.69 29.53 -1.18
CA HIS A 119 -1.64 30.81 -0.46
C HIS A 119 -2.02 32.06 -1.30
N ARG A 120 -3.12 31.97 -2.05
CA ARG A 120 -3.73 32.96 -2.95
C ARG A 120 -3.06 33.12 -4.31
N THR A 121 -2.14 32.22 -4.66
CA THR A 121 -1.51 32.17 -5.98
C THR A 121 -2.00 30.93 -6.72
N PRO A 122 -2.54 31.05 -7.95
CA PRO A 122 -3.02 29.91 -8.72
C PRO A 122 -1.88 29.17 -9.42
N TYR A 123 -1.92 27.83 -9.38
CA TYR A 123 -1.00 26.91 -10.04
C TYR A 123 -1.78 25.82 -10.80
N SER A 124 -1.21 25.25 -11.85
CA SER A 124 -1.83 24.16 -12.62
C SER A 124 -1.57 22.80 -11.98
N LEU A 125 -2.56 21.91 -12.04
CA LEU A 125 -2.42 20.51 -11.61
C LEU A 125 -1.87 19.60 -12.72
N TYR A 126 -2.05 19.95 -14.00
CA TYR A 126 -1.63 19.11 -15.14
C TYR A 126 -0.34 19.58 -15.81
N HIS A 127 0.05 20.84 -15.64
CA HIS A 127 1.29 21.39 -16.21
C HIS A 127 2.47 21.40 -15.23
N ASP A 128 2.25 20.97 -13.99
CA ASP A 128 3.29 20.70 -13.01
C ASP A 128 3.52 19.18 -12.88
N GLN A 129 4.78 18.76 -12.93
CA GLN A 129 5.17 17.36 -12.71
C GLN A 129 4.79 16.83 -11.31
N HIS A 130 4.52 17.73 -10.36
CA HIS A 130 4.12 17.44 -8.98
C HIS A 130 2.60 17.51 -8.75
N GLY A 131 1.77 17.61 -9.80
CA GLY A 131 0.31 17.72 -9.66
C GLY A 131 -0.34 16.65 -8.78
N MET A 132 0.09 15.39 -8.93
CA MET A 132 -0.40 14.28 -8.10
C MET A 132 0.06 14.39 -6.64
N ASP A 133 1.25 14.96 -6.40
CA ASP A 133 1.75 15.22 -5.06
C ASP A 133 0.87 16.25 -4.34
N TYR A 134 0.62 17.40 -4.98
CA TYR A 134 -0.26 18.43 -4.42
C TYR A 134 -1.67 17.91 -4.16
N LEU A 135 -2.25 17.16 -5.10
CA LEU A 135 -3.57 16.57 -4.93
C LEU A 135 -3.62 15.59 -3.74
N GLY A 136 -2.60 14.74 -3.61
CA GLY A 136 -2.47 13.85 -2.45
C GLY A 136 -2.39 14.62 -1.13
N GLN A 137 -1.62 15.71 -1.09
CA GLN A 137 -1.48 16.55 0.10
C GLN A 137 -2.77 17.32 0.45
N MET A 138 -3.57 17.73 -0.53
CA MET A 138 -4.90 18.34 -0.32
C MET A 138 -5.90 17.33 0.26
N ILE A 139 -5.96 16.12 -0.32
CA ILE A 139 -6.89 15.06 0.11
C ILE A 139 -6.53 14.55 1.51
N GLU A 140 -5.24 14.32 1.75
CA GLU A 140 -4.74 13.92 3.07
C GLU A 140 -4.86 15.07 4.07
N GLY A 141 -4.74 16.32 3.63
CA GLY A 141 -4.85 17.52 4.47
C GLY A 141 -3.66 17.71 5.39
N THR A 142 -2.47 17.65 4.79
CA THR A 142 -1.21 17.75 5.53
C THR A 142 -0.85 19.19 5.88
N SER A 143 0.11 19.39 6.79
CA SER A 143 0.69 20.71 7.10
C SER A 143 1.43 21.36 5.92
N ASN A 144 1.70 20.62 4.84
CA ASN A 144 2.28 21.13 3.59
C ASN A 144 1.27 21.05 2.43
N SER A 145 -0.03 20.88 2.73
CA SER A 145 -1.09 21.07 1.75
C SER A 145 -1.04 22.51 1.21
N PRO A 146 -1.15 22.74 -0.12
CA PRO A 146 -0.99 24.06 -0.72
C PRO A 146 -1.81 25.17 -0.07
N TYR A 147 -3.03 24.83 0.39
CA TYR A 147 -3.81 25.72 1.22
C TYR A 147 -4.72 24.92 2.17
N GLN A 148 -4.13 24.39 3.25
CA GLN A 148 -4.81 23.47 4.19
C GLN A 148 -6.16 23.99 4.71
N TYR A 149 -6.28 25.29 5.01
CA TYR A 149 -7.56 25.87 5.46
C TYR A 149 -8.66 25.80 4.40
N PHE A 150 -8.29 25.98 3.12
CA PHE A 150 -9.23 25.96 2.01
C PHE A 150 -9.63 24.53 1.61
N TYR A 151 -8.66 23.61 1.49
CA TYR A 151 -8.92 22.23 1.04
C TYR A 151 -9.27 21.25 2.17
N GLY A 152 -8.97 21.57 3.42
CA GLY A 152 -9.28 20.71 4.57
C GLY A 152 -8.44 19.44 4.61
N SER A 153 -9.05 18.34 5.06
CA SER A 153 -8.42 17.02 5.24
C SER A 153 -9.44 15.90 5.02
N ILE A 154 -9.81 15.67 3.75
CA ILE A 154 -10.88 14.74 3.36
C ILE A 154 -10.64 13.32 3.94
N PHE A 155 -9.41 12.82 3.85
CA PHE A 155 -9.05 11.50 4.37
C PHE A 155 -9.31 11.35 5.88
N HIS A 156 -8.94 12.35 6.68
CA HIS A 156 -9.17 12.32 8.13
C HIS A 156 -10.64 12.56 8.47
N PHE A 157 -11.30 13.50 7.79
CA PHE A 157 -12.70 13.80 8.03
C PHE A 157 -13.62 12.62 7.74
N TYR A 158 -13.36 11.84 6.69
CA TYR A 158 -14.12 10.60 6.45
C TYR A 158 -13.97 9.59 7.59
N ARG A 159 -12.75 9.39 8.07
CA ARG A 159 -12.46 8.44 9.15
C ARG A 159 -13.11 8.89 10.46
N LEU A 160 -13.05 10.18 10.79
CA LEU A 160 -13.70 10.76 11.97
C LEU A 160 -15.23 10.68 11.86
N LEU A 161 -15.81 11.08 10.72
CA LEU A 161 -17.25 11.04 10.49
C LEU A 161 -17.83 9.64 10.71
N VAL A 162 -17.17 8.60 10.18
CA VAL A 162 -17.63 7.22 10.32
C VAL A 162 -17.21 6.61 11.66
N GLY A 163 -16.07 7.01 12.21
CA GLY A 163 -15.59 6.52 13.50
C GLY A 163 -16.50 6.94 14.66
N HIS A 164 -16.97 8.19 14.63
CA HIS A 164 -17.88 8.75 15.63
C HIS A 164 -19.36 8.40 15.36
N VAL A 165 -19.70 7.60 14.35
CA VAL A 165 -21.11 7.40 13.94
C VAL A 165 -22.00 6.81 15.03
N VAL A 166 -21.42 6.13 16.02
CA VAL A 166 -22.14 5.52 17.15
C VAL A 166 -22.38 6.53 18.28
N ASP A 167 -21.49 7.50 18.47
CA ASP A 167 -21.59 8.54 19.50
C ASP A 167 -21.09 9.90 18.97
N PRO A 168 -21.83 10.51 18.02
CA PRO A 168 -21.36 11.68 17.27
C PRO A 168 -21.14 12.94 18.11
N TYR A 169 -21.68 12.98 19.32
CA TYR A 169 -21.59 14.12 20.24
C TYR A 169 -21.06 13.71 21.62
N HIS A 170 -20.38 12.56 21.72
CA HIS A 170 -19.79 12.04 22.96
C HIS A 170 -20.75 11.97 24.17
N LYS A 171 -22.05 11.74 23.93
CA LYS A 171 -23.06 11.67 24.98
C LYS A 171 -22.96 10.38 25.80
N ASN A 172 -22.45 9.33 25.18
CA ASN A 172 -22.26 8.03 25.81
C ASN A 172 -20.82 7.83 26.31
N GLY A 173 -19.93 8.79 26.07
CA GLY A 173 -18.53 8.70 26.46
C GLY A 173 -17.80 7.54 25.79
N LEU A 174 -18.16 7.17 24.56
CA LEU A 174 -17.50 6.06 23.88
C LEU A 174 -16.05 6.43 23.52
N ALA A 175 -15.14 5.47 23.73
CA ALA A 175 -13.76 5.57 23.27
C ALA A 175 -13.69 5.63 21.73
N PRO A 176 -12.58 6.11 21.15
CA PRO A 176 -12.41 6.15 19.70
C PRO A 176 -12.61 4.78 19.03
N SER A 177 -13.14 4.76 17.82
CA SER A 177 -13.37 3.55 17.05
C SER A 177 -12.09 2.98 16.43
N ALA A 178 -12.20 1.78 15.83
CA ALA A 178 -11.11 1.21 15.04
C ALA A 178 -10.69 2.10 13.86
N LEU A 179 -11.60 2.91 13.30
CA LEU A 179 -11.28 3.78 12.16
C LEU A 179 -10.41 4.96 12.55
N GLU A 180 -10.29 5.30 13.82
CA GLU A 180 -9.59 6.50 14.29
C GLU A 180 -8.10 6.25 14.56
N HIS A 181 -7.66 4.98 14.57
CA HIS A 181 -6.26 4.60 14.78
C HIS A 181 -5.63 3.97 13.54
N HIS A 182 -4.39 4.34 13.22
CA HIS A 182 -3.67 3.74 12.10
C HIS A 182 -3.42 2.23 12.29
N GLN A 183 -3.32 1.78 13.53
CA GLN A 183 -3.09 0.39 13.94
C GLN A 183 -4.32 -0.51 13.74
N THR A 184 -5.52 0.06 13.58
CA THR A 184 -6.77 -0.72 13.55
C THR A 184 -7.71 -0.34 12.42
N ALA A 185 -7.50 0.77 11.72
CA ALA A 185 -8.39 1.27 10.67
C ALA A 185 -8.62 0.27 9.53
N LEU A 186 -7.56 -0.45 9.11
CA LEU A 186 -7.68 -1.44 8.03
C LEU A 186 -8.51 -2.68 8.40
N ARG A 187 -8.92 -2.83 9.67
CA ARG A 187 -9.76 -3.93 10.11
C ARG A 187 -11.26 -3.68 9.85
N ASP A 188 -11.70 -2.43 9.82
CA ASP A 188 -13.10 -2.09 9.58
C ASP A 188 -13.39 -2.07 8.06
N PRO A 189 -14.35 -2.86 7.55
CA PRO A 189 -14.75 -2.85 6.15
C PRO A 189 -15.19 -1.47 5.61
N ALA A 190 -15.61 -0.55 6.49
CA ALA A 190 -15.93 0.82 6.09
C ALA A 190 -14.71 1.59 5.58
N PHE A 191 -13.49 1.27 6.04
CA PHE A 191 -12.26 1.90 5.55
C PHE A 191 -12.15 1.81 4.02
N TYR A 192 -12.42 0.63 3.45
CA TYR A 192 -12.33 0.40 2.01
C TYR A 192 -13.44 1.11 1.22
N GLN A 193 -14.61 1.32 1.81
CA GLN A 193 -15.69 2.10 1.20
C GLN A 193 -15.36 3.61 1.19
N LEU A 194 -14.74 4.10 2.27
CA LEU A 194 -14.24 5.47 2.36
C LEU A 194 -13.11 5.69 1.35
N TRP A 195 -12.16 4.77 1.28
CA TRP A 195 -11.05 4.83 0.32
C TRP A 195 -11.56 4.82 -1.12
N LYS A 196 -12.51 3.95 -1.48
CA LYS A 196 -13.09 3.94 -2.84
C LYS A 196 -13.67 5.30 -3.25
N ARG A 197 -14.25 6.05 -2.30
CA ARG A 197 -14.74 7.42 -2.58
C ARG A 197 -13.59 8.40 -2.81
N ILE A 198 -12.51 8.31 -2.03
CA ILE A 198 -11.30 9.13 -2.23
C ILE A 198 -10.65 8.80 -3.57
N ASP A 199 -10.49 7.51 -3.86
CA ASP A 199 -9.96 7.00 -5.11
C ASP A 199 -10.72 7.58 -6.30
N HIS A 200 -12.06 7.59 -6.25
CA HIS A 200 -12.88 8.21 -7.30
C HIS A 200 -12.53 9.68 -7.59
N ILE A 201 -12.19 10.48 -6.57
CA ILE A 201 -11.75 11.88 -6.76
C ILE A 201 -10.41 11.90 -7.50
N VAL A 202 -9.44 11.08 -7.09
CA VAL A 202 -8.13 10.99 -7.77
C VAL A 202 -8.26 10.44 -9.19
N GLN A 203 -9.19 9.51 -9.43
CA GLN A 203 -9.44 8.99 -10.76
C GLN A 203 -9.99 10.06 -11.71
N LYS A 204 -10.70 11.10 -11.23
CA LYS A 204 -11.06 12.25 -12.08
C LYS A 204 -9.82 12.97 -12.62
N TYR A 205 -8.79 13.13 -11.78
CA TYR A 205 -7.49 13.67 -12.18
C TYR A 205 -6.77 12.73 -13.15
N LYS A 206 -6.58 11.45 -12.78
CA LYS A 206 -5.86 10.47 -13.60
C LYS A 206 -6.50 10.23 -14.97
N ASN A 207 -7.83 10.30 -15.08
CA ASN A 207 -8.55 10.14 -16.35
C ASN A 207 -8.44 11.34 -17.30
N ARG A 208 -7.99 12.50 -16.82
CA ARG A 208 -7.73 13.70 -17.64
C ARG A 208 -6.29 13.77 -18.13
N LEU A 209 -5.38 12.99 -17.54
CA LEU A 209 -4.02 12.87 -18.04
C LEU A 209 -4.03 12.24 -19.44
N PRO A 210 -3.16 12.70 -20.36
CA PRO A 210 -3.02 12.07 -21.65
C PRO A 210 -2.56 10.63 -21.46
N ARG A 211 -3.16 9.72 -22.24
CA ARG A 211 -2.73 8.32 -22.30
C ARG A 211 -1.26 8.26 -22.69
N TYR A 212 -0.55 7.27 -22.17
CA TYR A 212 0.80 7.03 -22.66
C TYR A 212 0.77 6.64 -24.13
N THR A 213 1.65 7.26 -24.90
CA THR A 213 1.92 6.92 -26.29
C THR A 213 2.78 5.65 -26.35
N TYR A 214 2.78 4.99 -27.52
CA TYR A 214 3.66 3.85 -27.76
C TYR A 214 5.13 4.21 -27.47
N ASP A 215 5.59 5.38 -27.90
CA ASP A 215 6.98 5.82 -27.72
C ASP A 215 7.36 6.00 -26.23
N GLU A 216 6.44 6.53 -25.40
CA GLU A 216 6.65 6.67 -23.95
C GLU A 216 6.69 5.32 -23.22
N LEU A 217 6.03 4.29 -23.76
CA LEU A 217 5.99 2.94 -23.21
C LEU A 217 7.13 2.05 -23.73
N SER A 218 7.54 2.29 -24.98
CA SER A 218 8.50 1.46 -25.69
C SER A 218 9.91 1.67 -25.16
N PHE A 219 10.68 0.59 -25.16
CA PHE A 219 12.12 0.65 -24.94
C PHE A 219 12.84 0.01 -26.13
N PRO A 220 13.13 0.79 -27.19
CA PRO A 220 13.75 0.27 -28.39
C PRO A 220 15.06 -0.48 -28.11
N GLY A 221 15.22 -1.64 -28.74
CA GLY A 221 16.36 -2.53 -28.55
C GLY A 221 16.31 -3.38 -27.28
N VAL A 222 15.21 -3.35 -26.51
CA VAL A 222 14.94 -4.25 -25.39
C VAL A 222 13.63 -4.98 -25.60
N LYS A 223 13.65 -6.31 -25.41
CA LYS A 223 12.48 -7.16 -25.54
C LYS A 223 12.43 -8.18 -24.41
N ILE A 224 11.25 -8.39 -23.83
CA ILE A 224 11.02 -9.53 -22.93
C ILE A 224 10.59 -10.72 -23.79
N GLU A 225 11.38 -11.79 -23.77
CA GLU A 225 11.11 -13.01 -24.55
C GLU A 225 10.15 -13.94 -23.80
N ASN A 226 10.33 -14.06 -22.48
CA ASN A 226 9.58 -14.98 -21.65
C ASN A 226 9.60 -14.54 -20.18
N VAL A 227 8.53 -14.91 -19.46
CA VAL A 227 8.44 -14.79 -18.01
C VAL A 227 7.88 -16.09 -17.46
N ASP A 228 8.64 -16.72 -16.56
CA ASP A 228 8.21 -17.87 -15.78
C ASP A 228 8.26 -17.58 -14.28
N VAL A 229 7.23 -18.02 -13.56
CA VAL A 229 7.11 -17.85 -12.10
C VAL A 229 6.78 -19.15 -11.39
N GLY A 230 6.78 -20.27 -12.12
CA GLY A 230 6.41 -21.57 -11.58
C GLY A 230 4.99 -21.64 -11.03
N LYS A 231 4.76 -22.57 -10.10
CA LYS A 231 3.46 -22.76 -9.44
C LYS A 231 3.37 -21.91 -8.18
N LEU A 232 2.27 -21.17 -8.03
CA LEU A 232 2.02 -20.30 -6.89
C LEU A 232 1.04 -20.97 -5.91
N TYR A 233 1.45 -21.08 -4.66
CA TYR A 233 0.66 -21.70 -3.60
C TYR A 233 0.52 -20.76 -2.40
N THR A 234 -0.70 -20.67 -1.87
CA THR A 234 -0.98 -20.02 -0.59
C THR A 234 -1.57 -21.02 0.40
N TYR A 235 -1.46 -20.71 1.68
CA TYR A 235 -1.98 -21.52 2.77
C TYR A 235 -2.19 -20.65 4.02
N PHE A 236 -2.95 -21.16 4.98
CA PHE A 236 -2.95 -20.59 6.33
C PHE A 236 -1.98 -21.34 7.21
N GLU A 237 -1.18 -20.61 7.98
CA GLU A 237 -0.28 -21.17 8.99
C GLU A 237 -0.55 -20.59 10.37
N HIS A 238 -0.08 -21.30 11.40
CA HIS A 238 -0.07 -20.77 12.75
C HIS A 238 1.04 -19.73 12.91
N PHE A 239 0.69 -18.59 13.49
CA PHE A 239 1.62 -17.56 13.88
C PHE A 239 1.42 -17.20 15.36
N GLU A 240 2.52 -17.06 16.09
CA GLU A 240 2.52 -16.70 17.51
C GLU A 240 3.01 -15.27 17.71
N HIS A 241 2.22 -14.45 18.40
CA HIS A 241 2.63 -13.13 18.88
C HIS A 241 2.92 -13.19 20.36
N SER A 242 4.05 -12.63 20.79
CA SER A 242 4.32 -12.42 22.21
C SER A 242 3.40 -11.34 22.78
N LEU A 243 2.77 -11.62 23.92
CA LEU A 243 1.96 -10.67 24.68
C LEU A 243 2.73 -10.04 25.84
N GLY A 244 4.05 -10.26 25.93
CA GLY A 244 4.93 -9.74 26.99
C GLY A 244 4.69 -8.25 27.30
N ASN A 245 4.64 -7.42 26.25
CA ASN A 245 4.50 -5.96 26.37
C ASN A 245 3.07 -5.48 26.60
N ALA A 246 2.09 -6.37 26.45
CA ALA A 246 0.70 -6.05 26.75
C ALA A 246 0.35 -6.33 28.22
N MET A 247 1.25 -6.97 28.97
CA MET A 247 1.07 -7.26 30.38
C MET A 247 1.65 -6.15 31.25
N TYR A 248 0.99 -5.89 32.38
CA TYR A 248 1.59 -5.10 33.44
C TYR A 248 2.67 -5.96 34.13
N LEU A 249 3.93 -5.64 33.87
CA LEU A 249 5.07 -6.25 34.54
C LEU A 249 5.55 -5.29 35.62
N GLY A 250 5.60 -5.75 36.87
CA GLY A 250 6.04 -4.91 38.00
C GLY A 250 7.53 -4.53 37.92
N LYS A 251 8.36 -5.35 37.25
CA LYS A 251 9.78 -5.10 37.02
C LYS A 251 10.18 -5.48 35.59
N LEU A 252 11.12 -4.74 35.00
CA LEU A 252 11.61 -4.97 33.63
C LEU A 252 12.28 -6.35 33.48
N GLU A 253 12.96 -6.83 34.51
CA GLU A 253 13.61 -8.15 34.54
C GLU A 253 12.62 -9.32 34.35
N ASP A 254 11.32 -9.10 34.65
CA ASP A 254 10.30 -10.12 34.54
C ASP A 254 9.82 -10.32 33.08
N VAL A 255 10.22 -9.45 32.14
CA VAL A 255 9.99 -9.63 30.70
C VAL A 255 10.55 -10.96 30.20
N LEU A 256 11.72 -11.37 30.72
CA LEU A 256 12.33 -12.64 30.35
C LEU A 256 11.67 -13.85 31.04
N LYS A 257 10.89 -13.65 32.10
CA LYS A 257 10.20 -14.72 32.83
C LYS A 257 8.79 -14.97 32.32
N ALA A 258 8.12 -13.95 31.78
CA ALA A 258 6.78 -14.07 31.23
C ALA A 258 6.81 -14.39 29.71
N ASN A 259 6.34 -15.58 29.31
CA ASN A 259 6.22 -16.00 27.92
C ASN A 259 4.77 -16.33 27.58
N ILE A 260 3.90 -15.33 27.60
CA ILE A 260 2.52 -15.45 27.13
C ILE A 260 2.48 -15.16 25.63
N ARG A 261 1.83 -16.05 24.87
CA ARG A 261 1.71 -15.93 23.42
C ARG A 261 0.26 -16.05 22.98
N ALA A 262 -0.13 -15.24 22.02
CA ALA A 262 -1.37 -15.42 21.28
C ALA A 262 -1.07 -16.13 19.96
N ARG A 263 -1.75 -17.26 19.72
CA ARG A 263 -1.65 -18.00 18.46
C ARG A 263 -2.87 -17.70 17.59
N HIS A 264 -2.65 -17.40 16.32
CA HIS A 264 -3.71 -17.27 15.33
C HIS A 264 -3.25 -17.71 13.95
N TYR A 265 -4.20 -17.85 13.02
CA TYR A 265 -3.88 -18.18 11.62
C TYR A 265 -3.58 -16.93 10.80
N ARG A 266 -2.56 -17.00 9.95
CA ARG A 266 -2.24 -15.98 8.94
C ARG A 266 -2.11 -16.63 7.57
N LEU A 267 -2.54 -15.93 6.53
CA LEU A 267 -2.24 -16.32 5.16
C LEU A 267 -0.73 -16.24 4.95
N ASN A 268 -0.16 -17.19 4.22
CA ASN A 268 1.22 -17.19 3.74
C ASN A 268 1.29 -17.87 2.36
N HIS A 269 2.47 -17.86 1.74
CA HIS A 269 2.73 -18.50 0.45
C HIS A 269 4.03 -19.31 0.45
N LYS A 270 4.17 -20.24 -0.50
CA LYS A 270 5.48 -20.87 -0.78
C LYS A 270 6.40 -19.80 -1.39
N PRO A 271 7.71 -19.77 -1.06
CA PRO A 271 8.67 -18.96 -1.78
C PRO A 271 8.64 -19.29 -3.28
N PHE A 272 8.81 -18.27 -4.11
CA PHE A 272 8.83 -18.42 -5.57
C PHE A 272 9.85 -17.46 -6.19
N THR A 273 10.21 -17.72 -7.45
CA THR A 273 11.25 -16.97 -8.17
C THR A 273 10.69 -16.55 -9.52
N TYR A 274 10.93 -15.29 -9.89
CA TYR A 274 10.69 -14.76 -11.22
C TYR A 274 11.91 -15.09 -12.10
N ASN A 275 11.68 -15.77 -13.22
CA ASN A 275 12.68 -15.95 -14.29
C ASN A 275 12.24 -15.12 -15.49
N ILE A 276 12.95 -14.03 -15.76
CA ILE A 276 12.60 -13.07 -16.82
C ILE A 276 13.70 -13.13 -17.87
N GLU A 277 13.34 -13.59 -19.07
CA GLU A 277 14.26 -13.65 -20.22
C GLU A 277 14.16 -12.34 -21.00
N VAL A 278 15.25 -11.57 -21.03
CA VAL A 278 15.32 -10.26 -21.69
C VAL A 278 16.40 -10.29 -22.76
N SER A 279 16.07 -9.83 -23.97
CA SER A 279 17.02 -9.55 -25.04
C SER A 279 17.31 -8.05 -25.09
N SER A 280 18.58 -7.66 -25.19
CA SER A 280 19.01 -6.26 -25.33
C SER A 280 20.04 -6.09 -26.43
N ASP A 281 19.95 -5.03 -27.24
CA ASP A 281 20.92 -4.72 -28.30
C ASP A 281 22.30 -4.32 -27.74
N LYS A 282 22.34 -3.82 -26.49
CA LYS A 282 23.54 -3.35 -25.81
C LYS A 282 23.47 -3.63 -24.31
N ALA A 283 24.63 -3.65 -23.66
CA ALA A 283 24.69 -3.70 -22.20
C ALA A 283 24.24 -2.35 -21.60
N GLN A 284 23.32 -2.38 -20.63
CA GLN A 284 22.77 -1.18 -20.00
C GLN A 284 22.03 -1.51 -18.69
N ASP A 285 21.89 -0.51 -17.81
CA ASP A 285 21.04 -0.62 -16.63
C ASP A 285 19.57 -0.39 -17.00
N VAL A 286 18.70 -1.25 -16.47
CA VAL A 286 17.26 -1.22 -16.72
C VAL A 286 16.49 -1.27 -15.40
N TYR A 287 15.30 -0.71 -15.42
CA TYR A 287 14.31 -0.87 -14.35
C TYR A 287 13.34 -1.98 -14.72
N VAL A 288 13.19 -2.97 -13.83
CA VAL A 288 12.19 -4.04 -13.96
C VAL A 288 11.02 -3.71 -13.02
N ARG A 289 9.80 -3.70 -13.55
CA ARG A 289 8.56 -3.49 -12.77
C ARG A 289 7.66 -4.68 -12.93
N ILE A 290 7.14 -5.20 -11.82
CA ILE A 290 6.36 -6.42 -11.79
C ILE A 290 5.02 -6.14 -11.11
N PHE A 291 3.92 -6.53 -11.75
CA PHE A 291 2.58 -6.38 -11.22
C PHE A 291 1.77 -7.67 -11.32
N LEU A 292 0.75 -7.80 -10.48
CA LEU A 292 -0.24 -8.87 -10.49
C LEU A 292 -1.64 -8.26 -10.50
N GLY A 293 -2.46 -8.59 -11.50
CA GLY A 293 -3.81 -8.08 -11.64
C GLY A 293 -4.86 -9.18 -11.79
N PRO A 294 -6.15 -8.87 -11.60
CA PRO A 294 -7.22 -9.84 -11.80
C PRO A 294 -7.37 -10.14 -13.31
N LYS A 295 -7.67 -11.37 -13.69
CA LYS A 295 -8.08 -11.68 -15.08
C LYS A 295 -9.59 -11.58 -15.26
N TYR A 296 -10.34 -12.07 -14.27
CA TYR A 296 -11.79 -12.17 -14.30
C TYR A 296 -12.43 -11.36 -13.17
N ASP A 297 -13.65 -10.90 -13.40
CA ASP A 297 -14.50 -10.26 -12.40
C ASP A 297 -15.09 -11.29 -11.40
N SER A 298 -15.92 -10.82 -10.48
CA SER A 298 -16.59 -11.70 -9.50
C SER A 298 -17.63 -12.66 -10.08
N LEU A 299 -18.07 -12.42 -11.33
CA LEU A 299 -19.04 -13.24 -12.05
C LEU A 299 -18.37 -14.21 -13.03
N GLY A 300 -17.06 -14.08 -13.26
CA GLY A 300 -16.26 -14.93 -14.15
C GLY A 300 -16.08 -14.37 -15.56
N HIS A 301 -16.45 -13.12 -15.82
CA HIS A 301 -16.19 -12.46 -17.10
C HIS A 301 -14.76 -11.94 -17.15
N GLU A 302 -14.11 -12.06 -18.30
CA GLU A 302 -12.78 -11.48 -18.52
C GLU A 302 -12.89 -9.95 -18.57
N CYS A 303 -12.06 -9.26 -17.80
CA CYS A 303 -12.08 -7.79 -17.73
C CYS A 303 -11.18 -7.20 -18.82
N GLU A 304 -11.66 -6.12 -19.47
CA GLU A 304 -10.81 -5.30 -20.33
C GLU A 304 -9.66 -4.69 -19.52
N LEU A 305 -8.47 -4.53 -20.11
CA LEU A 305 -7.29 -4.09 -19.38
C LEU A 305 -7.50 -2.73 -18.70
N ASP A 306 -8.16 -1.79 -19.37
CA ASP A 306 -8.46 -0.47 -18.81
C ASP A 306 -9.34 -0.57 -17.55
N GLU A 307 -10.35 -1.45 -17.54
CA GLU A 307 -11.25 -1.61 -16.38
C GLU A 307 -10.53 -2.16 -15.15
N ARG A 308 -9.56 -3.06 -15.37
CA ARG A 308 -8.82 -3.73 -14.30
C ARG A 308 -7.48 -3.09 -13.94
N ARG A 309 -7.01 -2.06 -14.67
CA ARG A 309 -5.70 -1.41 -14.44
C ARG A 309 -5.49 -0.96 -12.99
N HIS A 310 -6.55 -0.44 -12.37
CA HIS A 310 -6.58 0.02 -10.98
C HIS A 310 -6.45 -1.09 -9.93
N TYR A 311 -6.52 -2.35 -10.36
CA TYR A 311 -6.41 -3.52 -9.49
C TYR A 311 -5.12 -4.31 -9.70
N PHE A 312 -4.22 -3.81 -10.56
CA PHE A 312 -2.86 -4.33 -10.62
C PHE A 312 -2.08 -3.90 -9.38
N VAL A 313 -1.64 -4.89 -8.61
CA VAL A 313 -0.83 -4.69 -7.42
C VAL A 313 0.64 -4.86 -7.78
N GLU A 314 1.48 -3.92 -7.37
CA GLU A 314 2.92 -4.03 -7.58
C GLU A 314 3.49 -5.14 -6.69
N MET A 315 4.31 -5.99 -7.30
CA MET A 315 4.88 -7.18 -6.70
C MET A 315 6.38 -7.01 -6.42
N ASP A 316 7.08 -6.31 -7.30
CA ASP A 316 8.49 -5.96 -7.13
C ASP A 316 8.86 -4.85 -8.11
N ARG A 317 9.92 -4.12 -7.77
CA ARG A 317 10.53 -3.13 -8.64
C ARG A 317 12.00 -2.96 -8.27
N PHE A 318 12.89 -3.12 -9.24
CA PHE A 318 14.34 -3.11 -9.00
C PHE A 318 15.12 -2.75 -10.27
N VAL A 319 16.35 -2.28 -10.05
CA VAL A 319 17.33 -2.04 -11.13
C VAL A 319 18.11 -3.33 -11.40
N HIS A 320 18.39 -3.61 -12.66
CA HIS A 320 19.22 -4.72 -13.08
C HIS A 320 20.08 -4.32 -14.28
N LYS A 321 21.29 -4.87 -14.38
CA LYS A 321 22.14 -4.68 -15.56
C LYS A 321 21.88 -5.80 -16.55
N VAL A 322 21.47 -5.47 -17.77
CA VAL A 322 21.36 -6.44 -18.87
C VAL A 322 22.59 -6.35 -19.76
N GLU A 323 22.99 -7.47 -20.33
CA GLU A 323 24.09 -7.56 -21.30
C GLU A 323 23.56 -7.49 -22.74
N ALA A 324 24.44 -7.22 -23.71
CA ALA A 324 24.09 -7.33 -25.12
C ALA A 324 23.77 -8.80 -25.47
N GLY A 325 22.65 -9.05 -26.14
CA GLY A 325 22.11 -10.39 -26.35
C GLY A 325 21.08 -10.77 -25.28
N LYS A 326 21.06 -12.05 -24.90
CA LYS A 326 20.07 -12.59 -23.95
C LYS A 326 20.61 -12.57 -22.51
N THR A 327 19.80 -12.04 -21.60
CA THR A 327 20.02 -12.06 -20.14
C THR A 327 18.83 -12.77 -19.49
N VAL A 328 19.11 -13.69 -18.55
CA VAL A 328 18.07 -14.31 -17.70
C VAL A 328 18.17 -13.68 -16.32
N ILE A 329 17.13 -12.93 -15.93
CA ILE A 329 17.04 -12.28 -14.63
C ILE A 329 16.32 -13.25 -13.68
N GLU A 330 17.03 -13.75 -12.68
CA GLU A 330 16.47 -14.52 -11.58
C GLU A 330 16.24 -13.61 -10.37
N ARG A 331 14.99 -13.53 -9.88
CA ARG A 331 14.62 -12.67 -8.76
C ARG A 331 13.70 -13.41 -7.80
N LYS A 332 14.08 -13.49 -6.52
CA LYS A 332 13.31 -14.26 -5.52
C LYS A 332 12.23 -13.39 -4.89
N SER A 333 11.10 -14.00 -4.52
CA SER A 333 9.97 -13.29 -3.89
C SER A 333 10.38 -12.55 -2.61
N HIS A 334 11.30 -13.12 -1.84
CA HIS A 334 11.82 -12.52 -0.61
C HIS A 334 12.70 -11.30 -0.85
N ASP A 335 13.19 -11.06 -2.07
CA ASP A 335 13.99 -9.88 -2.37
C ASP A 335 13.15 -8.65 -2.70
N SER A 336 11.82 -8.81 -2.78
CA SER A 336 10.91 -7.77 -3.26
C SER A 336 11.09 -6.43 -2.56
N SER A 337 11.11 -5.36 -3.35
CA SER A 337 11.20 -3.97 -2.86
C SER A 337 9.91 -3.43 -2.24
N ILE A 338 8.87 -4.26 -2.08
CA ILE A 338 7.63 -3.89 -1.40
C ILE A 338 7.58 -4.41 0.04
N ILE A 339 8.35 -5.44 0.36
CA ILE A 339 8.25 -6.16 1.64
C ILE A 339 9.32 -5.69 2.63
N SER A 340 9.02 -5.84 3.92
CA SER A 340 10.01 -5.71 5.00
C SER A 340 10.36 -7.09 5.54
N ASP A 341 11.57 -7.24 6.04
CA ASP A 341 11.99 -8.45 6.73
C ASP A 341 11.18 -8.67 8.02
N SER A 342 11.20 -9.92 8.50
CA SER A 342 10.58 -10.26 9.77
C SER A 342 11.35 -9.61 10.92
N HIS A 343 10.63 -9.05 11.87
CA HIS A 343 11.22 -8.30 12.97
C HIS A 343 11.40 -9.19 14.20
N ASP A 344 12.44 -8.92 14.97
CA ASP A 344 12.60 -9.51 16.29
C ASP A 344 11.42 -9.16 17.19
N SER A 345 10.94 -10.15 17.95
CA SER A 345 10.05 -9.86 19.06
C SER A 345 10.78 -8.98 20.09
N TYR A 346 10.04 -8.14 20.82
CA TYR A 346 10.65 -7.32 21.89
C TYR A 346 11.47 -8.15 22.88
N ARG A 347 11.02 -9.36 23.21
CA ARG A 347 11.76 -10.28 24.07
C ARG A 347 13.12 -10.66 23.48
N ASN A 348 13.18 -10.96 22.18
CA ASN A 348 14.43 -11.28 21.50
C ASN A 348 15.35 -10.06 21.43
N LEU A 349 14.80 -8.90 21.07
CA LEU A 349 15.53 -7.64 21.06
C LEU A 349 16.11 -7.33 22.44
N PHE A 350 15.29 -7.39 23.49
CA PHE A 350 15.70 -7.16 24.87
C PHE A 350 16.83 -8.12 25.27
N LYS A 351 16.68 -9.41 24.97
CA LYS A 351 17.73 -10.41 25.24
C LYS A 351 19.05 -10.05 24.54
N LYS A 352 19.01 -9.77 23.24
CA LYS A 352 20.22 -9.42 22.46
C LYS A 352 20.93 -8.20 23.03
N VAL A 353 20.18 -7.17 23.41
CA VAL A 353 20.73 -5.94 24.00
C VAL A 353 21.28 -6.21 25.41
N SER A 354 20.58 -6.97 26.25
CA SER A 354 21.06 -7.35 27.59
C SER A 354 22.32 -8.19 27.53
N ASP A 355 22.37 -9.21 26.67
CA ASP A 355 23.55 -10.04 26.47
C ASP A 355 24.76 -9.20 26.01
N ALA A 356 24.53 -8.19 25.16
CA ALA A 356 25.58 -7.27 24.73
C ALA A 356 26.08 -6.33 25.84
N LEU A 357 25.18 -5.80 26.67
CA LEU A 357 25.56 -4.97 27.82
C LEU A 357 26.34 -5.76 28.87
N GLU A 358 26.05 -7.05 29.02
CA GLU A 358 26.77 -7.97 29.93
C GLU A 358 28.08 -8.50 29.34
N GLY A 359 28.44 -8.09 28.11
CA GLY A 359 29.65 -8.55 27.43
C GLY A 359 29.61 -10.01 26.96
N LYS A 360 28.42 -10.62 26.89
CA LYS A 360 28.21 -11.99 26.41
C LYS A 360 28.16 -12.09 24.88
N ASP A 361 27.76 -11.01 24.21
CA ASP A 361 27.65 -10.95 22.75
C ASP A 361 27.89 -9.51 22.24
N GLN A 362 27.94 -9.31 20.93
CA GLN A 362 27.94 -7.98 20.31
C GLN A 362 26.59 -7.69 19.66
N TYR A 363 26.03 -6.50 19.91
CA TYR A 363 24.80 -6.04 19.28
C TYR A 363 25.09 -4.95 18.26
N TYR A 364 24.85 -5.24 16.99
CA TYR A 364 24.96 -4.28 15.90
C TYR A 364 23.60 -3.67 15.57
N ILE A 365 23.56 -2.35 15.47
CA ILE A 365 22.37 -1.63 15.01
C ILE A 365 22.42 -1.58 13.49
N ASP A 366 21.46 -2.25 12.86
CA ASP A 366 21.28 -2.13 11.42
C ASP A 366 20.27 -1.01 11.09
N ASN A 367 20.78 0.07 10.51
CA ASN A 367 20.00 1.24 10.11
C ASN A 367 19.16 1.01 8.83
N SER A 368 19.30 -0.14 8.16
CA SER A 368 18.53 -0.56 6.98
C SER A 368 17.26 -1.37 7.33
N HIS A 369 17.14 -1.81 8.59
CA HIS A 369 15.99 -2.56 9.11
C HIS A 369 14.93 -1.64 9.76
N LYS A 370 14.50 -0.56 9.08
CA LYS A 370 13.33 0.20 9.56
C LYS A 370 12.02 -0.56 9.30
N TYR A 371 11.07 -0.33 10.20
CA TYR A 371 9.85 -1.13 10.35
C TYR A 371 8.80 -1.05 9.23
N CYS A 372 8.98 -0.19 8.24
CA CYS A 372 7.99 -0.04 7.17
C CYS A 372 8.27 -1.01 6.04
N GLY A 373 7.27 -1.86 5.77
CA GLY A 373 7.15 -2.63 4.53
C GLY A 373 5.90 -3.50 4.54
N TYR A 374 5.44 -3.86 3.34
CA TYR A 374 4.29 -4.74 3.21
C TYR A 374 4.64 -6.12 3.77
N PRO A 375 3.73 -6.79 4.49
CA PRO A 375 4.00 -8.13 5.02
C PRO A 375 4.24 -9.14 3.89
N GLU A 376 5.40 -9.79 3.88
CA GLU A 376 5.77 -10.81 2.89
C GLU A 376 4.71 -11.90 2.75
N ASN A 377 4.18 -12.39 3.88
CA ASN A 377 3.14 -13.43 3.88
C ASN A 377 1.84 -13.04 3.15
N LEU A 378 1.64 -11.77 2.77
CA LEU A 378 0.51 -11.28 1.97
C LEU A 378 0.91 -10.82 0.56
N LEU A 379 2.13 -11.12 0.10
CA LEU A 379 2.62 -10.72 -1.22
C LEU A 379 1.69 -11.22 -2.33
N LEU A 380 1.25 -12.47 -2.23
CA LEU A 380 0.21 -13.05 -3.10
C LEU A 380 -1.19 -12.92 -2.47
N PRO A 381 -2.23 -12.68 -3.29
CA PRO A 381 -3.60 -12.82 -2.83
C PRO A 381 -3.92 -14.29 -2.53
N LYS A 382 -4.91 -14.55 -1.68
CA LYS A 382 -5.29 -15.91 -1.27
C LYS A 382 -5.51 -16.88 -2.45
N GLY A 383 -6.18 -16.48 -3.53
CA GLY A 383 -6.56 -17.39 -4.59
C GLY A 383 -7.68 -18.37 -4.17
N LYS A 384 -7.88 -19.44 -4.95
CA LYS A 384 -8.92 -20.45 -4.72
C LYS A 384 -8.35 -21.87 -4.63
N LYS A 385 -9.09 -22.78 -4.00
CA LYS A 385 -8.67 -24.20 -3.85
C LYS A 385 -8.41 -24.90 -5.18
N GLY A 386 -9.28 -24.65 -6.16
CA GLY A 386 -9.16 -25.14 -7.54
C GLY A 386 -8.18 -24.35 -8.41
N GLY A 387 -7.49 -23.35 -7.85
CA GLY A 387 -6.73 -22.38 -8.62
C GLY A 387 -7.56 -21.16 -8.98
N GLN A 388 -6.94 -19.99 -8.95
CA GLN A 388 -7.51 -18.76 -9.50
C GLN A 388 -6.50 -18.11 -10.43
N THR A 389 -6.95 -17.79 -11.64
CA THR A 389 -6.13 -17.14 -12.65
C THR A 389 -5.99 -15.65 -12.38
N PHE A 390 -4.76 -15.17 -12.41
CA PHE A 390 -4.38 -13.78 -12.38
C PHE A 390 -3.48 -13.49 -13.58
N THR A 391 -3.33 -12.21 -13.92
CA THR A 391 -2.40 -11.77 -14.94
C THR A 391 -1.16 -11.20 -14.25
N PHE A 392 -0.04 -11.85 -14.49
CA PHE A 392 1.29 -11.42 -14.09
C PHE A 392 1.87 -10.57 -15.21
N TYR A 393 2.27 -9.34 -14.88
CA TYR A 393 2.73 -8.37 -15.85
C TYR A 393 4.15 -7.91 -15.50
N VAL A 394 5.02 -7.86 -16.50
CA VAL A 394 6.38 -7.34 -16.38
C VAL A 394 6.58 -6.27 -17.45
N ILE A 395 7.22 -5.17 -17.06
CA ILE A 395 7.74 -4.19 -18.00
C ILE A 395 9.19 -3.85 -17.65
N VAL A 396 10.03 -3.74 -18.67
CA VAL A 396 11.41 -3.27 -18.55
C VAL A 396 11.50 -1.87 -19.15
N THR A 397 11.99 -0.91 -18.38
CA THR A 397 12.18 0.49 -18.80
C THR A 397 13.64 0.91 -18.64
N PRO A 398 14.14 1.94 -19.35
CA PRO A 398 15.48 2.45 -19.10
C PRO A 398 15.61 2.93 -17.65
N TYR A 399 16.75 2.64 -17.01
CA TYR A 399 17.07 3.22 -15.72
C TYR A 399 17.50 4.69 -15.90
N VAL A 400 16.84 5.61 -15.21
CA VAL A 400 17.17 7.03 -15.22
C VAL A 400 17.55 7.47 -13.82
N LYS A 401 18.85 7.73 -13.62
CA LYS A 401 19.39 8.21 -12.34
C LYS A 401 18.72 9.52 -11.92
N GLN A 402 18.10 9.52 -10.74
CA GLN A 402 17.45 10.64 -10.08
C GLN A 402 18.36 11.35 -9.08
N ASP A 403 19.22 10.59 -8.39
CA ASP A 403 20.12 11.05 -7.32
C ASP A 403 21.40 10.19 -7.28
N GLU A 404 22.47 10.70 -6.65
CA GLU A 404 23.70 9.93 -6.42
C GLU A 404 23.49 8.69 -5.55
N HIS A 405 22.47 8.73 -4.68
CA HIS A 405 22.18 7.69 -3.71
C HIS A 405 21.06 6.71 -4.15
N ASP A 406 20.64 6.71 -5.42
CA ASP A 406 19.53 5.86 -5.91
C ASP A 406 19.74 4.35 -5.70
N LEU A 407 21.00 3.90 -5.86
CA LEU A 407 21.38 2.49 -5.71
C LEU A 407 21.89 2.17 -4.30
N GLU A 408 21.96 3.18 -3.42
CA GLU A 408 22.31 2.94 -2.03
C GLU A 408 21.13 2.33 -1.29
N SER A 409 21.44 1.44 -0.34
CA SER A 409 20.42 0.89 0.52
C SER A 409 19.71 2.02 1.28
N TYR A 410 18.39 2.07 1.14
CA TYR A 410 17.55 2.92 1.97
C TYR A 410 17.56 2.40 3.40
N HIS A 411 17.05 3.23 4.30
CA HIS A 411 16.82 2.81 5.68
C HIS A 411 15.78 1.68 5.82
N TYR A 412 15.07 1.36 4.76
CA TYR A 412 14.15 0.23 4.66
C TYR A 412 14.13 -0.27 3.21
N LYS A 413 14.09 -1.59 3.04
CA LYS A 413 13.99 -2.25 1.74
C LYS A 413 12.73 -1.88 0.96
N ALA A 414 11.63 -1.62 1.67
CA ALA A 414 10.30 -1.49 1.09
C ALA A 414 10.00 -0.13 0.44
N PHE A 415 10.97 0.49 -0.26
CA PHE A 415 10.86 1.88 -0.74
C PHE A 415 9.65 2.10 -1.67
N THR A 416 9.21 1.05 -2.36
CA THR A 416 8.08 1.11 -3.29
C THR A 416 6.77 1.49 -2.60
N TYR A 417 6.52 0.98 -1.39
CA TYR A 417 5.31 1.26 -0.61
C TYR A 417 5.56 2.22 0.57
N CYS A 418 6.81 2.37 0.99
CA CYS A 418 7.20 3.20 2.12
C CYS A 418 7.87 4.49 1.70
N GLY A 419 8.05 4.75 0.40
CA GLY A 419 8.77 5.91 -0.13
C GLY A 419 10.26 5.89 0.19
N VAL A 420 10.90 7.06 0.25
CA VAL A 420 12.35 7.18 0.53
C VAL A 420 12.68 7.91 1.83
N GLY A 421 11.64 8.30 2.59
CA GLY A 421 11.77 9.08 3.81
C GLY A 421 12.13 10.53 3.52
N HIS A 422 12.71 11.22 4.50
CA HIS A 422 13.10 12.61 4.36
C HIS A 422 14.52 12.76 3.80
N GLY A 423 14.75 13.83 3.03
CA GLY A 423 16.08 14.19 2.54
C GLY A 423 16.67 13.24 1.49
N ARG A 424 15.85 12.38 0.89
CA ARG A 424 16.19 11.56 -0.27
C ARG A 424 15.18 11.81 -1.40
N LYS A 425 15.64 11.65 -2.63
CA LYS A 425 14.79 11.67 -3.82
C LYS A 425 14.34 10.25 -4.16
N TYR A 426 13.15 10.12 -4.73
CA TYR A 426 12.60 8.85 -5.17
C TYR A 426 13.41 8.33 -6.37
N PRO A 427 13.89 7.06 -6.37
CA PRO A 427 14.82 6.56 -7.37
C PRO A 427 14.09 6.09 -8.64
N ASP A 428 13.15 6.88 -9.13
CA ASP A 428 12.31 6.53 -10.28
C ASP A 428 11.71 7.82 -10.89
N ASP A 429 11.91 8.01 -12.19
CA ASP A 429 11.37 9.14 -12.94
C ASP A 429 9.91 8.96 -13.34
N LYS A 430 9.36 7.73 -13.21
CA LYS A 430 7.98 7.44 -13.59
C LYS A 430 6.98 7.73 -12.45
N PRO A 431 5.72 8.09 -12.78
CA PRO A 431 4.63 8.14 -11.82
C PRO A 431 4.47 6.82 -11.05
N LEU A 432 4.05 6.90 -9.80
CA LEU A 432 3.79 5.69 -9.00
C LEU A 432 2.58 4.96 -9.58
N GLY A 433 2.76 3.67 -9.86
CA GLY A 433 1.78 2.83 -10.56
C GLY A 433 1.93 2.81 -12.08
N PHE A 434 2.94 3.49 -12.65
CA PHE A 434 3.26 3.35 -14.08
C PHE A 434 3.43 1.87 -14.46
N PRO A 435 2.84 1.40 -15.59
CA PRO A 435 2.08 2.17 -16.60
C PRO A 435 0.56 2.14 -16.42
N PHE A 436 0.05 1.61 -15.30
CA PHE A 436 -1.39 1.44 -15.06
C PHE A 436 -2.08 2.66 -14.43
N ASP A 437 -1.35 3.73 -14.12
CA ASP A 437 -1.90 4.92 -13.47
C ASP A 437 -2.72 5.81 -14.42
N ARG A 438 -2.58 5.63 -15.74
CA ARG A 438 -3.33 6.37 -16.77
C ARG A 438 -4.30 5.48 -17.53
N LYS A 439 -5.22 6.09 -18.27
CA LYS A 439 -6.16 5.35 -19.13
C LYS A 439 -5.40 4.59 -20.23
N ILE A 440 -5.83 3.37 -20.51
CA ILE A 440 -5.25 2.45 -21.47
C ILE A 440 -6.21 2.27 -22.64
N HIS A 441 -5.65 2.08 -23.83
CA HIS A 441 -6.36 1.60 -25.00
C HIS A 441 -5.58 0.43 -25.57
N ASP A 442 -6.19 -0.76 -25.54
CA ASP A 442 -5.49 -2.04 -25.72
C ASP A 442 -4.68 -2.11 -27.02
N TYR A 443 -5.13 -1.47 -28.11
CA TYR A 443 -4.44 -1.51 -29.40
C TYR A 443 -3.02 -0.89 -29.36
N ASP A 444 -2.79 0.17 -28.60
CA ASP A 444 -1.53 0.93 -28.60
C ASP A 444 -0.68 0.71 -27.34
N PHE A 445 -1.13 -0.15 -26.43
CA PHE A 445 -0.50 -0.33 -25.12
C PHE A 445 0.69 -1.29 -25.17
N TYR A 446 0.60 -2.35 -25.98
CA TYR A 446 1.58 -3.44 -25.97
C TYR A 446 2.88 -3.05 -26.68
N THR A 447 3.99 -3.11 -25.96
CA THR A 447 5.34 -2.89 -26.50
C THR A 447 6.24 -4.11 -26.28
N PRO A 448 7.32 -4.29 -27.07
CA PRO A 448 8.22 -5.46 -26.95
C PRO A 448 8.87 -5.63 -25.57
N ASN A 449 9.03 -4.54 -24.82
CA ASN A 449 9.58 -4.52 -23.46
C ASN A 449 8.53 -4.80 -22.37
N MET A 450 7.33 -5.27 -22.74
CA MET A 450 6.27 -5.72 -21.84
C MET A 450 6.00 -7.21 -22.01
N TYR A 451 5.51 -7.86 -20.96
CA TYR A 451 5.09 -9.24 -21.01
C TYR A 451 3.89 -9.50 -20.09
N PHE A 452 2.85 -10.11 -20.63
CA PHE A 452 1.66 -10.53 -19.89
C PHE A 452 1.62 -12.06 -19.83
N LYS A 453 1.57 -12.61 -18.62
CA LYS A 453 1.53 -14.04 -18.35
C LYS A 453 0.35 -14.37 -17.47
N ASP A 454 -0.50 -15.31 -17.89
CA ASP A 454 -1.49 -15.86 -16.99
C ASP A 454 -0.82 -16.81 -15.99
N VAL A 455 -1.10 -16.60 -14.71
CA VAL A 455 -0.59 -17.40 -13.59
C VAL A 455 -1.75 -17.88 -12.74
N VAL A 456 -1.59 -19.04 -12.12
CA VAL A 456 -2.65 -19.65 -11.30
C VAL A 456 -2.17 -19.77 -9.85
N ILE A 457 -2.94 -19.19 -8.93
CA ILE A 457 -2.67 -19.24 -7.50
C ILE A 457 -3.61 -20.26 -6.85
N PHE A 458 -3.02 -21.30 -6.23
CA PHE A 458 -3.75 -22.36 -5.55
C PHE A 458 -3.73 -22.17 -4.04
N HIS A 459 -4.91 -22.08 -3.43
CA HIS A 459 -5.03 -22.08 -1.97
C HIS A 459 -5.14 -23.51 -1.44
N LYS A 460 -4.14 -23.97 -0.69
CA LYS A 460 -4.04 -25.35 -0.18
C LYS A 460 -4.03 -25.37 1.34
N LYS A 461 -4.28 -26.55 1.92
CA LYS A 461 -4.08 -26.73 3.37
C LYS A 461 -2.58 -26.70 3.69
N TYR A 462 -2.23 -26.33 4.92
CA TYR A 462 -0.84 -26.29 5.38
C TYR A 462 -0.10 -27.60 5.10
N ASP A 463 -0.69 -28.74 5.47
CA ASP A 463 -0.10 -30.07 5.31
C ASP A 463 0.09 -30.47 3.84
N GLU A 464 -0.84 -30.08 2.95
CA GLU A 464 -0.73 -30.35 1.51
C GLU A 464 0.46 -29.60 0.88
N VAL A 465 0.82 -28.45 1.43
CA VAL A 465 1.93 -27.63 0.95
C VAL A 465 3.27 -28.13 1.47
N HIS A 466 3.33 -28.65 2.70
CA HIS A 466 4.57 -29.02 3.39
C HIS A 466 4.88 -30.52 3.39
N ASN A 467 3.93 -31.38 2.99
CA ASN A 467 4.15 -32.84 2.89
C ASN A 467 4.55 -33.32 1.49
N GLU A 468 4.59 -32.44 0.47
CA GLU A 468 5.08 -32.77 -0.89
C GLU A 468 6.61 -33.03 -0.96
N THR A 469 7.29 -33.17 0.18
CA THR A 469 8.75 -33.37 0.29
C THR A 469 9.18 -34.70 0.93
N ASN A 470 8.32 -35.72 0.96
CA ASN A 470 8.72 -37.10 1.31
C ASN A 470 8.64 -38.05 0.12
#